data_AF-A0A845WD23-F1
#
_entry.id   AF-A0A845WD23-F1
#
_cell.length_a   1.000
_cell.length_b   1.000
_cell.length_c   1.000
_cell.angle_alpha   90.00
_cell.angle_beta   90.00
_cell.angle_gamma   90.00
#
_symmetry.space_group_name_H-M   'P 1'
#
loop_
_entity.id
_entity.type
_entity.pdbx_description
1 polymer ?
#
loop_
_entity_poly.entity_id
_entity_poly.type
_entity_poly.pdbx_seq_one_letter_code
_entity_poly.pdbx_strand_id
1 'polypeptide(L)' 'MTATKLIELDDGTLIEVDVPEDQAQQISNRFADKVNTTFDKIKPILSKVVALLLPG' A
#
# COMPACT_ATOMS: atom_id res chain seq x y z
N MET A 1 10.64 -0.80 22.62
CA MET A 1 11.23 0.46 22.13
C MET A 1 10.57 0.79 20.80
N THR A 2 10.55 2.04 20.30
CA THR A 2 10.04 2.33 18.95
C THR A 2 11.19 2.16 17.96
N ALA A 3 10.98 1.37 16.90
CA ALA A 3 11.96 1.20 15.84
C ALA A 3 11.46 1.93 14.59
N THR A 4 12.33 2.70 13.94
CA THR A 4 12.01 3.27 12.64
C THR A 4 12.20 2.22 11.55
N LYS A 5 11.25 2.16 10.62
CA LYS A 5 11.31 1.28 9.46
C LYS A 5 11.23 2.12 8.20
N LEU A 6 12.19 1.93 7.30
CA LEU A 6 12.17 2.51 5.97
C LEU A 6 11.48 1.53 5.01
N ILE A 7 10.45 2.00 4.33
CA ILE A 7 9.64 1.23 3.37
C ILE A 7 9.77 1.89 2.01
N GLU A 8 10.17 1.12 0.99
CA GLU A 8 10.15 1.54 -0.41
C GLU A 8 8.83 1.13 -1.04
N LEU A 9 8.15 2.10 -1.66
CA LEU A 9 6.93 1.88 -2.43
C LEU A 9 7.28 1.57 -3.89
N ASP A 10 6.31 1.01 -4.62
CA ASP A 10 6.48 0.60 -6.02
C ASP A 10 6.83 1.74 -6.99
N ASP A 11 6.59 3.01 -6.59
CA ASP A 11 6.95 4.20 -7.37
C ASP A 11 8.34 4.77 -7.00
N GLY A 12 9.09 4.06 -6.15
CA GLY A 12 10.41 4.48 -5.65
C GLY A 12 10.34 5.47 -4.48
N THR A 13 9.14 5.78 -3.97
CA THR A 13 8.99 6.61 -2.77
C THR A 13 9.46 5.86 -1.53
N LEU A 14 10.31 6.48 -0.72
CA LEU A 14 10.75 5.95 0.56
C LEU A 14 9.96 6.61 1.70
N ILE A 15 9.33 5.80 2.54
CA ILE A 15 8.58 6.27 3.73
C ILE A 15 9.26 5.72 4.99
N GLU A 16 9.61 6.62 5.90
CA GLU A 16 10.05 6.26 7.25
C GLU A 16 8.86 6.28 8.20
N VAL A 17 8.64 5.17 8.90
CA VAL A 17 7.54 5.03 9.87
C VAL A 17 8.09 4.58 11.22
N ASP A 18 7.66 5.26 12.27
CA ASP A 18 7.85 4.80 13.65
C ASP A 18 6.84 3.69 13.94
N VAL A 19 7.34 2.47 14.13
CA VAL A 19 6.48 1.31 14.40
C VAL A 19 6.88 0.68 15.72
N PRO A 20 5.92 0.31 16.59
CA PRO A 20 6.19 -0.56 17.73
C PRO A 20 6.81 -1.88 17.26
N GLU A 21 7.85 -2.37 17.96
CA GLU A 21 8.61 -3.58 17.61
C GLU A 21 7.73 -4.82 17.38
N ASP A 22 6.58 -4.88 18.05
CA ASP A 22 5.58 -5.93 18.03
C ASP A 22 4.55 -5.81 16.88
N GLN A 23 4.47 -4.66 16.21
CA GLN A 23 3.54 -4.41 15.09
C GLN A 23 4.21 -4.43 13.71
N ALA A 24 5.55 -4.42 13.67
CA ALA A 24 6.33 -4.39 12.44
C ALA A 24 6.43 -5.78 11.76
N GLN A 25 5.32 -6.51 11.63
CA GLN A 25 5.31 -7.83 11.02
C GLN A 25 5.58 -7.71 9.51
N GLN A 26 6.72 -8.25 9.07
CA GLN A 26 7.08 -8.22 7.65
C GLN A 26 6.03 -9.01 6.87
N ILE A 27 5.32 -8.33 5.99
CA ILE A 27 4.35 -8.93 5.09
C ILE A 27 5.17 -9.83 4.16
N SER A 28 5.13 -11.16 4.37
CA SER A 28 5.83 -12.10 3.50
C SER A 28 5.43 -11.85 2.04
N ASN A 29 6.35 -11.98 1.08
CA ASN A 29 6.14 -11.63 -0.34
C ASN A 29 4.77 -12.06 -0.90
N ARG A 30 4.27 -13.25 -0.53
CA ARG A 30 2.97 -13.77 -0.98
C ARG A 30 1.76 -12.91 -0.61
N PHE A 31 1.83 -12.17 0.50
CA PHE A 31 0.75 -11.27 0.90
C PHE A 31 0.79 -9.97 0.09
N ALA A 32 1.97 -9.46 -0.26
CA ALA A 32 2.10 -8.31 -1.15
C ALA A 32 1.51 -8.62 -2.53
N ASP A 33 1.82 -9.80 -3.09
CA ASP A 33 1.23 -10.29 -4.35
C ASP A 33 -0.30 -10.35 -4.30
N LYS A 34 -0.85 -10.76 -3.16
CA LYS A 34 -2.30 -10.84 -2.93
C LYS A 34 -2.95 -9.45 -2.87
N VAL A 35 -2.30 -8.49 -2.23
CA VAL A 35 -2.76 -7.09 -2.19
C VAL A 35 -2.78 -6.53 -3.61
N ASN A 36 -1.70 -6.67 -4.38
CA ASN A 36 -1.62 -6.21 -5.77
C ASN A 36 -2.70 -6.85 -6.65
N THR A 37 -2.86 -8.17 -6.57
CA THR A 37 -3.92 -8.89 -7.31
C THR A 37 -5.32 -8.39 -6.95
N THR A 38 -5.55 -8.06 -5.67
CA THR A 38 -6.84 -7.51 -5.23
C THR A 38 -7.03 -6.10 -5.75
N PHE A 39 -5.97 -5.29 -5.71
CA PHE A 39 -5.98 -3.92 -6.21
C PHE A 39 -6.27 -3.87 -7.71
N ASP A 40 -5.66 -4.73 -8.51
CA ASP A 40 -5.93 -4.83 -9.95
C ASP A 40 -7.40 -5.17 -10.26
N LYS A 41 -8.02 -6.02 -9.45
CA LYS A 41 -9.45 -6.36 -9.60
C LYS A 41 -10.36 -5.17 -9.31
N ILE A 42 -10.03 -4.33 -8.34
CA ILE A 42 -10.87 -3.19 -7.93
C ILE A 42 -10.53 -1.89 -8.65
N LYS A 43 -9.33 -1.77 -9.24
CA LYS A 43 -8.85 -0.63 -10.02
C LYS A 43 -9.87 -0.11 -11.04
N PRO A 44 -10.51 -0.94 -11.89
CA PRO A 44 -11.51 -0.44 -12.85
C PRO A 44 -12.76 0.15 -12.18
N ILE A 45 -13.11 -0.30 -10.98
CA ILE A 45 -14.23 0.26 -10.20
C ILE A 45 -13.82 1.61 -9.62
N LEU A 46 -12.63 1.68 -9.02
CA LEU A 46 -12.07 2.92 -8.47
C LEU A 46 -11.92 4.00 -9.55
N SER A 47 -11.41 3.66 -10.73
CA SER A 47 -11.31 4.61 -11.86
C SER A 47 -12.66 5.16 -12.30
N LYS A 48 -13.71 4.32 -12.32
CA LYS A 48 -15.08 4.78 -12.64
C LYS A 48 -15.62 5.72 -11.58
N VAL A 49 -15.41 5.42 -10.30
CA VAL A 49 -15.86 6.27 -9.18
C VAL A 49 -15.14 7.62 -9.19
N VAL A 50 -13.82 7.64 -9.39
CA VAL A 50 -13.03 8.87 -9.48
C VAL A 50 -13.46 9.72 -10.69
N ALA A 51 -13.69 9.10 -11.86
CA ALA A 51 -14.19 9.80 -13.04
C ALA A 51 -15.61 10.35 -12.87
N LEU A 52 -16.43 9.73 -12.01
CA LEU A 52 -17.78 10.22 -11.68
C LEU A 52 -17.77 11.40 -10.71
N LEU A 53 -16.74 11.49 -9.85
CA LEU A 53 -16.63 12.46 -8.76
C LEU A 53 -15.84 13.72 -9.15
N LEU A 54 -15.08 13.68 -10.25
CA LEU A 54 -14.39 14.84 -10.79
C LEU A 54 -15.20 15.41 -11.96
N PRO A 55 -15.80 16.62 -11.84
CA PRO A 55 -16.39 17.28 -12.99
C PRO A 55 -15.26 17.61 -13.98
N GLY A 56 -15.44 17.21 -15.24
CA GLY A 56 -14.58 17.60 -16.35
C GLY A 56 -14.72 19.08 -16.70
#